data_AF-A0A7V9JM96-F1
#
_entry.id   AF-A0A7V9JM96-F1
#
_cell.length_a   1.000
_cell.length_b   1.000
_cell.length_c   1.000
_cell.angle_alpha   90.00
_cell.angle_beta   90.00
_cell.angle_gamma   90.00
#
_symmetry.space_group_name_H-M   'P 1'
#
loop_
_entity.id
_entity.type
_entity.pdbx_description
1 polymer ?
#
loop_
_entity_poly.entity_id
_entity_poly.type
_entity_poly.pdbx_seq_one_letter_code
_entity_poly.pdbx_strand_id
1 'polypeptide(L)'
;MVADRCADQPELVAAAVRGAVVPLITAAWERGWTPEDLHQVARRRLDAAGGSYLVDAIADESGRYAKATVPQRWREDLRQIGAQVWWEPAQTGGHLLQWSRRHGRGLADALTTVIEVLATLLALPVLPRTMPSPGSVVATATPRRGVDQKMLARVRALLAKAESTTFPEEAEALSAKAQELMSRYSLERIVIDNAGSPGSDPHPAAARRLWLDNPYVAAKALLVSAVAEANRCRTVLSEGLGFTTVLGDEVDLEIVELLSTSLLVQATRAMVSAGSQTTRTGRSRTRSYRQSFLIAYATRIGERLTTARDVGAAAVADPARLLPVLAAREQVVDELFESMFPQSVSRSYSVGNAAGWHAGRAAADLAVLDTRRAVRSAGS
;
A
#
# COMPACT_ATOMS: atom_id res chain seq x y z
N MET A 1 -33.79 -20.88 16.27
CA MET A 1 -34.87 -19.92 16.59
C MET A 1 -35.04 -18.81 15.55
N VAL A 2 -34.00 -18.06 15.13
CA VAL A 2 -34.14 -17.10 14.00
C VAL A 2 -34.07 -17.82 12.65
N ALA A 3 -33.13 -18.76 12.49
CA ALA A 3 -33.03 -19.59 11.28
C ALA A 3 -34.31 -20.38 10.99
N ASP A 4 -34.95 -20.97 12.02
CA ASP A 4 -36.19 -21.74 11.85
C ASP A 4 -37.39 -20.86 11.43
N ARG A 5 -37.45 -19.60 11.89
CA ARG A 5 -38.51 -18.66 11.48
C ARG A 5 -38.30 -18.11 10.07
N CYS A 6 -37.06 -18.15 9.59
CA CYS A 6 -36.65 -17.65 8.29
C CYS A 6 -36.48 -18.79 7.25
N ALA A 7 -36.53 -20.05 7.69
CA ALA A 7 -36.33 -21.23 6.85
C ALA A 7 -37.39 -21.37 5.76
N ASP A 8 -38.61 -20.93 6.04
CA ASP A 8 -39.74 -21.02 5.10
C ASP A 8 -39.74 -19.89 4.05
N GLN A 9 -38.88 -18.88 4.19
CA GLN A 9 -38.79 -17.73 3.28
C GLN A 9 -37.33 -17.33 2.95
N PRO A 10 -36.51 -18.25 2.41
CA PRO A 10 -35.09 -18.01 2.19
C PRO A 10 -34.82 -16.88 1.18
N GLU A 11 -35.76 -16.61 0.27
CA GLU A 11 -35.67 -15.52 -0.70
C GLU A 11 -35.84 -14.14 -0.07
N LEU A 12 -36.80 -13.99 0.84
CA LEU A 12 -37.01 -12.75 1.58
C LEU A 12 -35.78 -12.43 2.44
N VAL A 13 -35.21 -13.46 3.05
CA VAL A 13 -33.98 -13.37 3.84
C VAL A 13 -32.82 -12.90 2.97
N ALA A 14 -32.65 -13.49 1.79
CA ALA A 14 -31.60 -13.08 0.85
C ALA A 14 -31.76 -11.61 0.40
N ALA A 15 -32.99 -11.18 0.10
CA ALA A 15 -33.28 -9.80 -0.25
C ALA A 15 -32.97 -8.84 0.91
N ALA A 16 -33.36 -9.18 2.14
CA ALA A 16 -33.09 -8.40 3.34
C ALA A 16 -31.58 -8.28 3.62
N VAL A 17 -30.84 -9.38 3.48
CA VAL A 17 -29.37 -9.40 3.62
C VAL A 17 -28.72 -8.47 2.61
N ARG A 18 -29.10 -8.55 1.33
CA ARG A 18 -28.58 -7.65 0.30
C ARG A 18 -28.91 -6.19 0.63
N GLY A 19 -30.14 -5.92 1.04
CA GLY A 19 -30.61 -4.60 1.46
C GLY A 19 -29.88 -4.03 2.68
N ALA A 20 -29.28 -4.87 3.52
CA ALA A 20 -28.47 -4.45 4.66
C ALA A 20 -26.99 -4.26 4.31
N VAL A 21 -26.40 -5.19 3.54
CA VAL A 21 -24.96 -5.20 3.24
C VAL A 21 -24.58 -4.12 2.24
N VAL A 22 -25.32 -4.00 1.14
CA VAL A 22 -24.98 -3.10 0.04
C VAL A 22 -24.88 -1.63 0.49
N PRO A 23 -25.87 -1.07 1.23
CA PRO A 23 -25.76 0.31 1.71
C PRO A 23 -24.57 0.56 2.64
N LEU A 24 -24.13 -0.44 3.42
CA LEU A 24 -22.96 -0.30 4.28
C LEU A 24 -21.65 -0.28 3.49
N ILE A 25 -21.59 -0.97 2.34
CA ILE A 25 -20.45 -0.86 1.41
C ILE A 25 -20.43 0.53 0.77
N THR A 26 -21.58 1.03 0.30
CA THR A 26 -21.70 2.41 -0.20
C THR A 26 -21.23 3.42 0.85
N ALA A 27 -21.72 3.28 2.09
CA ALA A 27 -21.34 4.14 3.20
C ALA A 27 -19.85 4.01 3.57
N ALA A 28 -19.22 2.85 3.37
CA ALA A 28 -17.79 2.69 3.56
C ALA A 28 -17.00 3.50 2.52
N TRP A 29 -17.41 3.48 1.25
CA TRP A 29 -16.78 4.30 0.20
C TRP A 29 -16.92 5.79 0.49
N GLU A 30 -18.09 6.22 0.95
CA GLU A 30 -18.32 7.62 1.34
C GLU A 30 -17.46 8.05 2.54
N ARG A 31 -17.15 7.12 3.44
CA ARG A 31 -16.23 7.30 4.56
C ARG A 31 -14.76 7.11 4.19
N GLY A 32 -14.45 7.00 2.90
CA GLY A 32 -13.09 7.00 2.37
C GLY A 32 -12.40 5.64 2.33
N TRP A 33 -13.12 4.54 2.48
CA TRP A 33 -12.59 3.18 2.31
C TRP A 33 -12.56 2.77 0.84
N THR A 34 -11.46 2.15 0.39
CA THR A 34 -11.38 1.56 -0.96
C THR A 34 -11.74 0.06 -0.93
N PRO A 35 -11.96 -0.58 -2.09
CA PRO A 35 -12.16 -2.02 -2.16
C PRO A 35 -11.01 -2.82 -1.54
N GLU A 36 -9.76 -2.39 -1.79
CA GLU A 36 -8.59 -3.04 -1.20
C GLU A 36 -8.55 -2.87 0.32
N ASP A 37 -8.89 -1.69 0.86
CA ASP A 37 -8.92 -1.49 2.31
C ASP A 37 -9.96 -2.40 3.00
N LEU A 38 -11.15 -2.51 2.42
CA LEU A 38 -12.18 -3.42 2.94
C LEU A 38 -11.72 -4.87 2.91
N HIS A 39 -11.04 -5.28 1.84
CA HIS A 39 -10.45 -6.61 1.75
C HIS A 39 -9.36 -6.84 2.83
N GLN A 40 -8.51 -5.85 3.09
CA GLN A 40 -7.48 -5.93 4.12
C GLN A 40 -8.06 -5.99 5.54
N VAL A 41 -9.13 -5.26 5.81
CA VAL A 41 -9.88 -5.35 7.07
C VAL A 41 -10.48 -6.74 7.23
N ALA A 42 -11.15 -7.26 6.20
CA ALA A 42 -11.71 -8.60 6.23
C ALA A 42 -10.65 -9.66 6.50
N ARG A 43 -9.51 -9.60 5.80
CA ARG A 43 -8.38 -10.52 6.02
C ARG A 43 -7.88 -10.54 7.47
N ARG A 44 -8.05 -9.42 8.21
CA ARG A 44 -7.56 -9.24 9.59
C ARG A 44 -8.59 -9.56 10.66
N ARG A 45 -9.88 -9.45 10.33
CA ARG A 45 -10.98 -9.49 11.31
C ARG A 45 -11.99 -10.60 11.07
N LEU A 46 -12.05 -11.13 9.85
CA LEU A 46 -12.98 -12.16 9.44
C LEU A 46 -12.23 -13.45 9.14
N ASP A 47 -12.98 -14.57 9.16
CA ASP A 47 -12.50 -15.82 8.62
C ASP A 47 -12.54 -15.84 7.08
N ALA A 48 -12.12 -16.96 6.48
CA ALA A 48 -12.11 -17.10 5.02
C ALA A 48 -13.51 -16.95 4.39
N ALA A 49 -14.57 -17.35 5.11
CA ALA A 49 -15.94 -17.26 4.62
C ALA A 49 -16.43 -15.81 4.62
N GLY A 50 -16.23 -15.07 5.71
CA GLY A 50 -16.56 -13.64 5.78
C GLY A 50 -15.77 -12.82 4.77
N GLY A 51 -14.48 -13.14 4.58
CA GLY A 51 -13.66 -12.52 3.54
C GLY A 51 -14.19 -12.77 2.13
N SER A 52 -14.51 -14.02 1.80
CA SER A 52 -15.11 -14.36 0.49
C SER A 52 -16.45 -13.68 0.29
N TYR A 53 -17.33 -13.67 1.29
CA TYR A 53 -18.63 -13.03 1.20
C TYR A 53 -18.51 -11.53 0.96
N LEU A 54 -17.60 -10.84 1.67
CA LEU A 54 -17.39 -9.40 1.49
C LEU A 54 -16.86 -9.07 0.09
N VAL A 55 -15.94 -9.87 -0.46
CA VAL A 55 -15.42 -9.66 -1.83
C VAL A 55 -16.53 -9.73 -2.87
N ASP A 56 -17.43 -10.70 -2.74
CA ASP A 56 -18.61 -10.78 -3.61
C ASP A 56 -19.55 -9.58 -3.41
N ALA A 57 -19.81 -9.18 -2.17
CA ALA A 57 -20.66 -8.01 -1.90
C ALA A 57 -20.06 -6.71 -2.46
N ILE A 58 -18.73 -6.55 -2.43
CA ILE A 58 -18.00 -5.45 -3.09
C ILE A 58 -18.21 -5.52 -4.60
N ALA A 59 -18.18 -6.71 -5.20
CA ALA A 59 -18.42 -6.89 -6.64
C ALA A 59 -19.87 -6.54 -7.03
N ASP A 60 -20.87 -6.92 -6.21
CA ASP A 60 -22.27 -6.56 -6.41
C ASP A 60 -22.47 -5.04 -6.40
N GLU A 61 -21.95 -4.37 -5.36
CA GLU A 61 -22.10 -2.92 -5.21
C GLU A 61 -21.36 -2.18 -6.33
N SER A 62 -20.16 -2.65 -6.71
CA SER A 62 -19.35 -2.05 -7.78
C SER A 62 -20.00 -2.22 -9.16
N GLY A 63 -20.79 -3.27 -9.36
CA GLY A 63 -21.52 -3.54 -10.60
C GLY A 63 -22.60 -2.50 -10.94
N ARG A 64 -22.99 -1.66 -9.97
CA ARG A 64 -24.01 -0.60 -10.17
C ARG A 64 -23.48 0.63 -10.90
N TYR A 65 -22.16 0.78 -10.98
CA TYR A 65 -21.54 1.94 -11.61
C TYR A 65 -21.20 1.66 -13.07
N ALA A 66 -21.50 2.61 -13.95
CA ALA A 66 -21.07 2.54 -15.33
C ALA A 66 -19.53 2.53 -15.40
N LYS A 67 -18.94 1.66 -16.22
CA LYS A 67 -17.47 1.49 -16.29
C LYS A 67 -16.70 2.80 -16.54
N ALA A 68 -17.32 3.75 -17.26
CA ALA A 68 -16.75 5.06 -17.54
C ALA A 68 -16.66 5.98 -16.30
N THR A 69 -17.45 5.71 -15.25
CA THR A 69 -17.50 6.50 -14.02
C THR A 69 -16.67 5.92 -12.88
N VAL A 70 -15.99 4.79 -13.13
CA VAL A 70 -15.13 4.12 -12.16
C VAL A 70 -13.67 4.48 -12.44
N PRO A 71 -12.96 5.12 -11.48
CA PRO A 71 -11.55 5.44 -11.62
C PRO A 71 -10.73 4.22 -12.02
N GLN A 72 -9.69 4.41 -12.84
CA GLN A 72 -8.83 3.30 -13.29
C GLN A 72 -8.30 2.49 -12.10
N ARG A 73 -7.66 3.15 -11.14
CA ARG A 73 -7.14 2.51 -9.93
C ARG A 73 -8.19 1.70 -9.15
N TRP A 74 -9.44 2.17 -9.10
CA TRP A 74 -10.52 1.42 -8.44
C TRP A 74 -10.80 0.10 -9.17
N ARG A 75 -10.73 0.09 -10.50
CA ARG A 75 -10.83 -1.14 -11.31
C ARG A 75 -9.64 -2.07 -11.08
N GLU A 76 -8.43 -1.53 -10.91
CA GLU A 76 -7.27 -2.32 -10.51
C GLU A 76 -7.46 -2.97 -9.14
N ASP A 77 -7.92 -2.22 -8.11
CA ASP A 77 -8.21 -2.76 -6.77
C ASP A 77 -9.21 -3.93 -6.86
N LEU A 78 -10.32 -3.75 -7.59
CA LEU A 78 -11.34 -4.79 -7.78
C LEU A 78 -10.75 -6.04 -8.45
N ARG A 79 -9.91 -5.86 -9.47
CA ARG A 79 -9.23 -6.97 -10.15
C ARG A 79 -8.24 -7.68 -9.21
N GLN A 80 -7.52 -6.93 -8.39
CA GLN A 80 -6.52 -7.46 -7.46
C GLN A 80 -7.16 -8.33 -6.37
N ILE A 81 -8.31 -7.92 -5.82
CA ILE A 81 -9.03 -8.70 -4.81
C ILE A 81 -9.94 -9.79 -5.41
N GLY A 82 -10.02 -9.87 -6.74
CA GLY A 82 -10.88 -10.84 -7.43
C GLY A 82 -12.37 -10.56 -7.29
N ALA A 83 -12.77 -9.30 -7.08
CA ALA A 83 -14.17 -8.89 -6.96
C ALA A 83 -14.87 -8.98 -8.33
N GLN A 84 -15.47 -10.14 -8.60
CA GLN A 84 -16.20 -10.44 -9.84
C GLN A 84 -17.51 -11.13 -9.51
N VAL A 85 -18.57 -10.74 -10.22
CA VAL A 85 -19.90 -11.36 -10.11
C VAL A 85 -19.85 -12.72 -10.81
N TRP A 86 -19.87 -13.80 -10.02
CA TRP A 86 -19.89 -15.18 -10.51
C TRP A 86 -21.28 -15.84 -10.37
N TRP A 87 -22.17 -15.24 -9.59
CA TRP A 87 -23.54 -15.69 -9.38
C TRP A 87 -24.47 -15.05 -10.42
N GLU A 88 -25.63 -15.65 -10.64
CA GLU A 88 -26.66 -15.10 -11.52
C GLU A 88 -27.54 -14.12 -10.72
N PRO A 89 -27.50 -12.79 -10.95
CA PRO A 89 -28.25 -11.82 -10.14
C PRO A 89 -29.77 -11.98 -10.31
N ALA A 90 -30.21 -12.44 -11.49
CA ALA A 90 -31.63 -12.67 -11.78
C ALA A 90 -32.17 -13.98 -11.16
N GLN A 91 -31.30 -14.86 -10.66
CA GLN A 91 -31.74 -16.11 -10.05
C GLN A 91 -32.38 -15.86 -8.69
N THR A 92 -33.48 -16.56 -8.45
CA THR A 92 -34.21 -16.60 -7.18
C THR A 92 -33.27 -16.88 -6.01
N GLY A 93 -33.33 -16.05 -4.96
CA GLY A 93 -32.44 -16.11 -3.80
C GLY A 93 -31.12 -15.36 -3.92
N GLY A 94 -30.83 -14.75 -5.08
CA GLY A 94 -29.72 -13.83 -5.28
C GLY A 94 -28.34 -14.39 -4.89
N HIS A 95 -27.46 -13.50 -4.46
CA HIS A 95 -26.08 -13.83 -4.04
C HIS A 95 -26.05 -14.76 -2.83
N LEU A 96 -26.79 -14.46 -1.75
CA LEU A 96 -26.71 -15.19 -0.48
C LEU A 96 -26.95 -16.71 -0.64
N LEU A 97 -28.02 -17.11 -1.33
CA LEU A 97 -28.36 -18.52 -1.48
C LEU A 97 -27.42 -19.25 -2.45
N GLN A 98 -26.88 -18.56 -3.45
CA GLN A 98 -25.87 -19.12 -4.34
C GLN A 98 -24.53 -19.29 -3.61
N TRP A 99 -24.12 -18.29 -2.82
CA TRP A 99 -22.93 -18.32 -1.99
C TRP A 99 -22.98 -19.44 -0.96
N SER A 100 -24.10 -19.58 -0.25
CA SER A 100 -24.35 -20.65 0.73
C SER A 100 -24.19 -22.04 0.09
N ARG A 101 -24.79 -22.27 -1.08
CA ARG A 101 -24.64 -23.52 -1.84
C ARG A 101 -23.20 -23.79 -2.27
N ARG A 102 -22.51 -22.78 -2.83
CA ARG A 102 -21.11 -22.88 -3.28
C ARG A 102 -20.17 -23.28 -2.15
N HIS A 103 -20.42 -22.80 -0.94
CA HIS A 103 -19.58 -23.07 0.23
C HIS A 103 -20.07 -24.25 1.08
N GLY A 104 -21.14 -24.95 0.67
CA GLY A 104 -21.71 -26.08 1.41
C GLY A 104 -22.24 -25.71 2.79
N ARG A 105 -22.70 -24.46 2.98
CA ARG A 105 -23.13 -23.90 4.27
C ARG A 105 -24.65 -23.81 4.34
N GLY A 106 -25.22 -24.13 5.50
CA GLY A 106 -26.64 -23.90 5.75
C GLY A 106 -26.99 -22.40 5.81
N LEU A 107 -28.27 -22.05 5.69
CA LEU A 107 -28.74 -20.66 5.75
C LEU A 107 -28.35 -19.98 7.08
N ALA A 108 -28.44 -20.71 8.20
CA ALA A 108 -28.05 -20.20 9.50
C ALA A 108 -26.56 -19.80 9.55
N ASP A 109 -25.67 -20.65 9.04
CA ASP A 109 -24.23 -20.38 9.00
C ASP A 109 -23.90 -19.22 8.06
N ALA A 110 -24.58 -19.14 6.92
CA ALA A 110 -24.44 -18.02 5.99
C ALA A 110 -24.88 -16.70 6.64
N LEU A 111 -25.98 -16.70 7.40
CA LEU A 111 -26.42 -15.53 8.14
C LEU A 111 -25.43 -15.13 9.24
N THR A 112 -24.82 -16.08 9.94
CA THR A 112 -23.74 -15.79 10.90
C THR A 112 -22.58 -15.07 10.21
N THR A 113 -22.13 -15.57 9.06
CA THR A 113 -21.08 -14.92 8.25
C THR A 113 -21.47 -13.51 7.83
N VAL A 114 -22.72 -13.31 7.39
CA VAL A 114 -23.24 -11.97 7.03
C VAL A 114 -23.22 -11.03 8.23
N ILE A 115 -23.66 -11.49 9.41
CA ILE A 115 -23.68 -10.68 10.63
C ILE A 115 -22.27 -10.23 11.02
N GLU A 116 -21.27 -11.09 10.90
CA GLU A 116 -19.86 -10.75 11.14
C GLU A 116 -19.34 -9.69 10.15
N VAL A 117 -19.72 -9.81 8.87
CA VAL A 117 -19.41 -8.81 7.83
C VAL A 117 -20.08 -7.46 8.15
N LEU A 118 -21.37 -7.47 8.49
CA LEU A 118 -22.11 -6.26 8.87
C LEU A 118 -21.49 -5.59 10.10
N ALA A 119 -21.20 -6.35 11.14
CA ALA A 119 -20.54 -5.86 12.35
C ALA A 119 -19.18 -5.22 12.05
N THR A 120 -18.42 -5.81 11.13
CA THR A 120 -17.13 -5.27 10.67
C THR A 120 -17.29 -3.94 9.94
N LEU A 121 -18.24 -3.84 9.01
CA LEU A 121 -18.51 -2.61 8.23
C LEU A 121 -19.04 -1.46 9.10
N LEU A 122 -19.86 -1.78 10.09
CA LEU A 122 -20.40 -0.81 11.06
C LEU A 122 -19.32 -0.22 11.95
N ALA A 123 -18.28 -1.00 12.29
CA ALA A 123 -17.19 -0.58 13.16
C ALA A 123 -16.10 0.27 12.46
N LEU A 124 -16.23 0.54 11.16
CA LEU A 124 -15.21 1.29 10.41
C LEU A 124 -15.23 2.78 10.78
N PRO A 125 -14.07 3.41 11.10
CA PRO A 125 -14.00 4.86 11.25
C PRO A 125 -14.11 5.60 9.91
N VAL A 126 -14.27 6.92 9.97
CA VAL A 126 -14.12 7.80 8.80
C VAL A 126 -12.63 8.00 8.51
N LEU A 127 -12.25 7.93 7.24
CA LEU A 127 -10.88 8.15 6.77
C LEU A 127 -10.82 9.29 5.73
N PRO A 128 -9.71 10.05 5.66
CA PRO A 128 -9.47 10.96 4.55
C PRO A 128 -9.50 10.21 3.22
N ARG A 129 -10.26 10.71 2.24
CA ARG A 129 -10.43 10.04 0.95
C ARG A 129 -9.13 10.10 0.14
N THR A 130 -8.61 8.95 -0.27
CA THR A 130 -7.38 8.83 -1.07
C THR A 130 -7.62 8.83 -2.57
N MET A 131 -8.86 8.59 -2.98
CA MET A 131 -9.29 8.58 -4.37
C MET A 131 -10.78 8.94 -4.49
N PRO A 132 -11.24 9.39 -5.67
CA PRO A 132 -12.67 9.63 -5.92
C PRO A 132 -13.49 8.33 -5.75
N SER A 133 -14.71 8.47 -5.24
CA SER A 133 -15.66 7.35 -5.16
C SER A 133 -16.16 6.96 -6.56
N PRO A 134 -16.50 5.70 -6.81
CA PRO A 134 -17.13 5.31 -8.07
C PRO A 134 -18.42 6.12 -8.29
N GLY A 135 -18.66 6.55 -9.52
CA GLY A 135 -19.84 7.35 -9.88
C GLY A 135 -19.70 8.87 -9.72
N SER A 136 -18.66 9.39 -9.07
CA SER A 136 -18.55 10.82 -8.76
C SER A 136 -17.85 11.67 -9.84
N VAL A 137 -18.03 11.37 -11.13
CA VAL A 137 -17.18 11.91 -12.21
C VAL A 137 -17.09 13.44 -12.20
N VAL A 138 -15.87 13.95 -11.98
CA VAL A 138 -15.43 15.23 -12.52
C VAL A 138 -14.65 14.91 -13.80
N ALA A 139 -15.24 15.20 -14.95
CA ALA A 139 -14.79 14.77 -16.28
C ALA A 139 -13.60 15.57 -16.85
N THR A 140 -12.74 16.17 -16.02
CA THR A 140 -11.72 17.13 -16.50
C THR A 140 -10.27 16.76 -16.17
N ALA A 141 -10.01 15.74 -15.37
CA ALA A 141 -8.63 15.28 -15.18
C ALA A 141 -8.28 14.23 -16.25
N THR A 142 -7.42 14.59 -17.20
CA THR A 142 -6.72 13.62 -18.03
C THR A 142 -6.11 12.55 -17.10
N PRO A 143 -6.30 11.25 -17.37
CA PRO A 143 -5.74 10.20 -16.53
C PRO A 143 -4.22 10.39 -16.48
N ARG A 144 -3.70 10.75 -15.31
CA ARG A 144 -2.26 10.93 -15.13
C ARG A 144 -1.62 9.55 -15.24
N ARG A 145 -0.71 9.43 -16.20
CA ARG A 145 0.03 8.20 -16.41
C ARG A 145 0.99 8.06 -15.22
N GLY A 146 0.78 7.04 -14.40
CA GLY A 146 1.80 6.54 -13.47
C GLY A 146 3.05 6.07 -14.23
N VAL A 147 3.93 5.32 -13.57
CA VAL A 147 5.14 4.81 -14.20
C VAL A 147 4.76 3.91 -15.37
N ASP A 148 5.50 4.03 -16.49
CA ASP A 148 5.35 3.12 -17.64
C ASP A 148 5.42 1.65 -17.18
N GLN A 149 4.42 0.85 -17.54
CA GLN A 149 4.36 -0.55 -17.15
C GLN A 149 5.60 -1.33 -17.60
N LYS A 150 6.22 -0.96 -18.73
CA LYS A 150 7.48 -1.58 -19.19
C LYS A 150 8.64 -1.24 -18.26
N MET A 151 8.71 0.01 -17.81
CA MET A 151 9.66 0.45 -16.80
C MET A 151 9.43 -0.37 -15.51
N LEU A 152 8.21 -0.38 -14.95
CA LEU A 152 7.91 -1.12 -13.72
C LEU A 152 8.26 -2.61 -13.84
N ALA A 153 7.93 -3.24 -14.97
CA ALA A 153 8.28 -4.63 -15.23
C ALA A 153 9.81 -4.82 -15.24
N ARG A 154 10.56 -3.90 -15.84
CA ARG A 154 12.02 -3.93 -15.84
C ARG A 154 12.60 -3.78 -14.44
N VAL A 155 12.09 -2.87 -13.62
CA VAL A 155 12.57 -2.73 -12.24
C VAL A 155 12.19 -3.95 -11.40
N ARG A 156 10.96 -4.46 -11.51
CA ARG A 156 10.56 -5.69 -10.83
C ARG A 156 11.46 -6.87 -11.23
N ALA A 157 11.83 -6.98 -12.51
CA ALA A 157 12.75 -8.00 -12.99
C ALA A 157 14.17 -7.83 -12.41
N LEU A 158 14.68 -6.60 -12.36
CA LEU A 158 15.98 -6.31 -11.75
C LEU A 158 16.00 -6.67 -10.26
N LEU A 159 14.97 -6.28 -9.51
CA LEU A 159 14.85 -6.60 -8.09
C LEU A 159 14.64 -8.10 -7.85
N ALA A 160 13.79 -8.77 -8.64
CA ALA A 160 13.61 -10.22 -8.54
C ALA A 160 14.89 -10.99 -8.85
N LYS A 161 15.69 -10.51 -9.80
CA LYS A 161 17.02 -11.07 -10.08
C LYS A 161 17.99 -10.80 -8.94
N ALA A 162 17.96 -9.60 -8.38
CA ALA A 162 18.77 -9.23 -7.23
C ALA A 162 18.44 -10.08 -5.99
N GLU A 163 17.17 -10.44 -5.79
CA GLU A 163 16.72 -11.32 -4.71
C GLU A 163 17.04 -12.80 -4.93
N SER A 164 17.27 -13.24 -6.18
CA SER A 164 17.49 -14.66 -6.49
C SER A 164 18.96 -15.05 -6.68
N THR A 165 19.86 -14.08 -6.89
CA THR A 165 21.30 -14.36 -7.01
C THR A 165 21.95 -14.67 -5.65
N THR A 166 22.90 -15.59 -5.65
CA THR A 166 23.73 -15.93 -4.49
C THR A 166 24.97 -15.04 -4.37
N PHE A 167 25.24 -14.20 -5.37
CA PHE A 167 26.40 -13.31 -5.42
C PHE A 167 26.05 -11.92 -4.87
N PRO A 168 26.58 -11.51 -3.70
CA PRO A 168 26.23 -10.23 -3.09
C PRO A 168 26.52 -9.03 -4.01
N GLU A 169 27.67 -9.03 -4.70
CA GLU A 169 28.03 -7.94 -5.61
C GLU A 169 27.09 -7.83 -6.82
N GLU A 170 26.56 -8.96 -7.32
CA GLU A 170 25.60 -8.95 -8.42
C GLU A 170 24.24 -8.42 -7.94
N ALA A 171 23.79 -8.87 -6.76
CA ALA A 171 22.56 -8.36 -6.15
C ALA A 171 22.64 -6.84 -6.00
N GLU A 172 23.75 -6.34 -5.42
CA GLU A 172 24.01 -4.92 -5.26
C GLU A 172 23.93 -4.16 -6.59
N ALA A 173 24.63 -4.64 -7.63
CA ALA A 173 24.64 -3.98 -8.94
C ALA A 173 23.25 -3.95 -9.62
N LEU A 174 22.44 -4.99 -9.42
CA LEU A 174 21.09 -5.06 -10.00
C LEU A 174 20.12 -4.10 -9.31
N SER A 175 20.14 -4.01 -7.97
CA SER A 175 19.34 -3.00 -7.27
C SER A 175 19.85 -1.59 -7.48
N ALA A 176 21.17 -1.39 -7.62
CA ALA A 176 21.76 -0.14 -8.09
C ALA A 176 21.03 0.38 -9.31
N LYS A 177 20.91 -0.53 -10.29
CA LYS A 177 20.39 -0.19 -11.59
C LYS A 177 18.89 0.04 -11.54
N ALA A 178 18.17 -0.73 -10.72
CA ALA A 178 16.76 -0.51 -10.47
C ALA A 178 16.51 0.88 -9.88
N GLN A 179 17.26 1.25 -8.84
CA GLN A 179 17.12 2.54 -8.17
C GLN A 179 17.53 3.72 -9.06
N GLU A 180 18.67 3.62 -9.75
CA GLU A 180 19.12 4.63 -10.73
C GLU A 180 18.05 4.87 -11.81
N LEU A 181 17.45 3.79 -12.32
CA LEU A 181 16.44 3.84 -13.36
C LEU A 181 15.14 4.49 -12.84
N MET A 182 14.72 4.17 -11.60
CA MET A 182 13.59 4.81 -10.93
C MET A 182 13.81 6.31 -10.70
N SER A 183 14.97 6.68 -10.12
CA SER A 183 15.29 8.08 -9.84
C SER A 183 15.38 8.90 -11.13
N ARG A 184 16.05 8.38 -12.16
CA ARG A 184 16.12 9.05 -13.47
C ARG A 184 14.73 9.21 -14.08
N TYR A 185 13.91 8.16 -14.07
CA TYR A 185 12.56 8.22 -14.61
C TYR A 185 11.68 9.25 -13.90
N SER A 186 11.73 9.29 -12.56
CA SER A 186 10.98 10.28 -11.76
C SER A 186 11.40 11.71 -12.14
N LEU A 187 12.71 11.99 -12.24
CA LEU A 187 13.21 13.31 -12.63
C LEU A 187 12.86 13.68 -14.09
N GLU A 188 13.01 12.76 -15.04
CA GLU A 188 12.62 12.97 -16.43
C GLU A 188 11.12 13.28 -16.55
N ARG A 189 10.30 12.57 -15.77
CA ARG A 189 8.85 12.79 -15.73
C ARG A 189 8.50 14.18 -15.22
N ILE A 190 9.17 14.65 -14.16
CA ILE A 190 9.01 16.00 -13.62
C ILE A 190 9.26 17.05 -14.71
N VAL A 191 10.33 16.90 -15.49
CA VAL A 191 10.68 17.84 -16.58
C VAL A 191 9.63 17.82 -17.70
N ILE A 192 9.16 16.63 -18.09
CA ILE A 192 8.14 16.46 -19.14
C ILE A 192 6.81 17.07 -18.70
N ASP A 193 6.36 16.78 -17.47
CA ASP A 193 5.07 17.25 -16.96
C ASP A 193 5.07 18.77 -16.77
N ASN A 194 6.21 19.36 -16.36
CA ASN A 194 6.36 20.81 -16.25
C ASN A 194 6.41 21.54 -17.61
N ALA A 195 6.78 20.85 -18.69
CA ALA A 195 6.75 21.39 -20.04
C ALA A 195 5.34 21.33 -20.70
N GLY A 196 4.34 20.76 -19.99
CA GLY A 196 2.96 20.61 -20.44
C GLY A 196 2.13 21.91 -20.44
N SER A 197 0.90 21.84 -20.97
CA SER A 197 0.05 23.01 -21.24
C SER A 197 -0.29 23.87 -20.00
N PRO A 198 -0.31 25.21 -20.12
CA PRO A 198 -0.80 26.11 -19.09
C PRO A 198 -2.30 25.86 -18.83
N GLY A 199 -2.68 25.58 -17.58
CA GLY A 199 -4.10 25.50 -17.17
C GLY A 199 -4.55 24.19 -16.51
N SER A 200 -3.69 23.17 -16.42
CA SER A 200 -3.91 22.03 -15.50
C SER A 200 -3.24 22.34 -14.16
N ASP A 201 -3.83 21.92 -13.04
CA ASP A 201 -3.21 22.00 -11.72
C ASP A 201 -1.76 21.45 -11.79
N PRO A 202 -0.71 22.29 -11.68
CA PRO A 202 0.61 21.94 -12.18
C PRO A 202 1.24 20.75 -11.47
N HIS A 203 0.90 20.53 -10.19
CA HIS A 203 1.60 19.61 -9.29
C HIS A 203 0.65 18.88 -8.32
N PRO A 204 -0.34 18.10 -8.78
CA PRO A 204 -1.30 17.50 -7.89
C PRO A 204 -0.68 16.31 -7.15
N ALA A 205 -0.75 16.39 -5.83
CA ALA A 205 -0.43 15.28 -4.95
C ALA A 205 -1.62 14.30 -4.88
N ALA A 206 -1.30 13.01 -4.80
CA ALA A 206 -2.24 11.93 -4.54
C ALA A 206 -1.88 11.26 -3.21
N ALA A 207 -2.73 10.33 -2.76
CA ALA A 207 -2.49 9.54 -1.57
C ALA A 207 -2.64 8.04 -1.83
N ARG A 208 -1.84 7.22 -1.16
CA ARG A 208 -1.94 5.75 -1.17
C ARG A 208 -1.83 5.19 0.24
N ARG A 209 -2.58 4.13 0.54
CA ARG A 209 -2.45 3.39 1.79
C ARG A 209 -1.61 2.15 1.56
N LEU A 210 -0.57 1.98 2.38
CA LEU A 210 0.28 0.80 2.42
C LEU A 210 -0.02 0.04 3.71
N TRP A 211 -0.67 -1.11 3.57
CA TRP A 211 -1.03 -1.96 4.70
C TRP A 211 0.19 -2.70 5.25
N LEU A 212 0.34 -2.66 6.57
CA LEU A 212 1.46 -3.23 7.30
C LEU A 212 0.97 -4.42 8.12
N ASP A 213 1.63 -5.56 7.96
CA ASP A 213 1.31 -6.74 8.75
C ASP A 213 1.85 -6.64 10.18
N ASN A 214 1.11 -7.18 11.15
CA ASN A 214 1.62 -7.40 12.49
C ASN A 214 2.71 -8.49 12.49
N PRO A 215 3.62 -8.51 13.48
CA PRO A 215 3.87 -7.48 14.49
C PRO A 215 4.74 -6.31 13.97
N TYR A 216 4.96 -5.31 14.85
CA TYR A 216 5.87 -4.17 14.67
C TYR A 216 5.46 -3.17 13.59
N VAL A 217 4.15 -2.92 13.45
CA VAL A 217 3.58 -1.94 12.51
C VAL A 217 4.34 -0.60 12.54
N ALA A 218 4.61 -0.04 13.72
CA ALA A 218 5.29 1.25 13.83
C ALA A 218 6.74 1.24 13.32
N ALA A 219 7.49 0.14 13.55
CA ALA A 219 8.85 0.01 13.02
C ALA A 219 8.87 -0.25 11.50
N LYS A 220 7.85 -0.94 10.97
CA LYS A 220 7.65 -1.09 9.53
C LYS A 220 7.26 0.24 8.88
N ALA A 221 6.43 1.04 9.55
CA ALA A 221 6.04 2.37 9.10
C ALA A 221 7.24 3.33 9.02
N LEU A 222 8.20 3.22 9.94
CA LEU A 222 9.47 3.95 9.84
C LEU A 222 10.24 3.64 8.55
N LEU A 223 10.27 2.38 8.11
CA LEU A 223 10.91 2.01 6.86
C LEU A 223 10.18 2.64 5.67
N VAL A 224 8.84 2.58 5.65
CA VAL A 224 8.03 3.24 4.62
C VAL A 224 8.29 4.75 4.61
N SER A 225 8.35 5.38 5.80
CA SER A 225 8.63 6.80 5.95
C SER A 225 10.00 7.19 5.41
N ALA A 226 11.04 6.40 5.71
CA ALA A 226 12.40 6.60 5.20
C ALA A 226 12.47 6.48 3.66
N VAL A 227 11.75 5.53 3.08
CA VAL A 227 11.64 5.38 1.61
C VAL A 227 10.85 6.55 1.01
N ALA A 228 9.75 6.96 1.64
CA ALA A 228 8.92 8.07 1.18
C ALA A 228 9.67 9.40 1.18
N GLU A 229 10.39 9.72 2.26
CA GLU A 229 11.16 10.96 2.38
C GLU A 229 12.25 11.06 1.29
N ALA A 230 12.94 9.95 1.00
CA ALA A 230 13.93 9.90 -0.07
C ALA A 230 13.32 10.10 -1.48
N ASN A 231 12.01 9.89 -1.62
CA ASN A 231 11.23 10.08 -2.85
C ASN A 231 10.24 11.25 -2.73
N ARG A 232 10.53 12.27 -1.89
CA ARG A 232 9.76 13.54 -1.78
C ARG A 232 8.28 13.33 -1.42
N CYS A 233 8.00 12.27 -0.68
CA CYS A 233 6.65 11.95 -0.20
C CYS A 233 6.54 12.19 1.30
N ARG A 234 5.32 12.48 1.76
CA ARG A 234 4.97 12.56 3.19
C ARG A 234 4.24 11.30 3.63
N THR A 235 4.33 10.95 4.91
CA THR A 235 3.66 9.75 5.44
C THR A 235 2.96 9.99 6.77
N VAL A 236 1.81 9.34 6.95
CA VAL A 236 1.07 9.30 8.22
C VAL A 236 0.76 7.86 8.59
N LEU A 237 1.10 7.45 9.81
CA LEU A 237 0.78 6.12 10.33
C LEU A 237 -0.59 6.11 11.02
N SER A 238 -1.51 5.30 10.52
CA SER A 238 -2.75 4.96 11.22
C SER A 238 -2.57 3.66 12.01
N GLU A 239 -1.85 3.74 13.13
CA GLU A 239 -1.38 2.55 13.88
C GLU A 239 -2.52 1.61 14.30
N GLY A 240 -3.65 2.16 14.77
CA GLY A 240 -4.82 1.38 15.19
C GLY A 240 -5.48 0.60 14.04
N LEU A 241 -5.23 0.98 12.79
CA LEU A 241 -5.73 0.29 11.60
C LEU A 241 -4.66 -0.58 10.94
N GLY A 242 -3.38 -0.26 11.14
CA GLY A 242 -2.26 -1.06 10.62
C GLY A 242 -1.87 -0.72 9.19
N PHE A 243 -1.98 0.55 8.78
CA PHE A 243 -1.46 1.03 7.50
C PHE A 243 -0.79 2.40 7.64
N THR A 244 0.05 2.72 6.66
CA THR A 244 0.61 4.06 6.44
C THR A 244 -0.03 4.69 5.22
N THR A 245 -0.51 5.92 5.34
CA THR A 245 -0.87 6.75 4.18
C THR A 245 0.38 7.48 3.69
N VAL A 246 0.71 7.33 2.42
CA VAL A 246 1.78 8.05 1.72
C VAL A 246 1.14 9.09 0.81
N LEU A 247 1.63 10.33 0.84
CA LEU A 247 1.18 11.43 -0.01
C LEU A 247 2.35 11.88 -0.89
N GLY A 248 2.09 12.09 -2.17
CA GLY A 248 3.14 12.39 -3.16
C GLY A 248 2.62 12.45 -4.59
N ASP A 249 3.54 12.63 -5.54
CA ASP A 249 3.26 12.47 -6.97
C ASP A 249 3.00 10.98 -7.30
N GLU A 250 2.16 10.70 -8.29
CA GLU A 250 1.78 9.33 -8.66
C GLU A 250 2.99 8.42 -8.97
N VAL A 251 4.04 8.97 -9.61
CA VAL A 251 5.27 8.21 -9.91
C VAL A 251 6.06 7.91 -8.65
N ASP A 252 6.22 8.91 -7.79
CA ASP A 252 6.96 8.74 -6.53
C ASP A 252 6.22 7.74 -5.61
N LEU A 253 4.88 7.79 -5.59
CA LEU A 253 4.04 6.83 -4.84
C LEU A 253 4.22 5.38 -5.31
N GLU A 254 4.33 5.12 -6.62
CA GLU A 254 4.60 3.78 -7.16
C GLU A 254 5.99 3.27 -6.78
N ILE A 255 6.99 4.15 -6.82
CA ILE A 255 8.36 3.84 -6.41
C ILE A 255 8.37 3.49 -4.91
N VAL A 256 7.71 4.30 -4.07
CA VAL A 256 7.65 4.07 -2.62
C VAL A 256 6.96 2.75 -2.30
N GLU A 257 5.83 2.44 -2.94
CA GLU A 257 5.11 1.18 -2.74
C GLU A 257 5.98 -0.04 -3.09
N LEU A 258 6.65 0.00 -4.25
CA LEU A 258 7.49 -1.09 -4.72
C LEU A 258 8.72 -1.29 -3.83
N LEU A 259 9.46 -0.22 -3.53
CA LEU A 259 10.66 -0.29 -2.69
C LEU A 259 10.32 -0.71 -1.26
N SER A 260 9.26 -0.13 -0.67
CA SER A 260 8.84 -0.48 0.69
C SER A 260 8.46 -1.96 0.78
N THR A 261 7.75 -2.49 -0.21
CA THR A 261 7.36 -3.91 -0.25
C THR A 261 8.58 -4.83 -0.28
N SER A 262 9.54 -4.60 -1.20
CA SER A 262 10.77 -5.41 -1.27
C SER A 262 11.61 -5.28 0.01
N LEU A 263 11.79 -4.07 0.53
CA LEU A 263 12.62 -3.83 1.71
C LEU A 263 12.01 -4.40 3.00
N LEU A 264 10.68 -4.40 3.14
CA LEU A 264 9.99 -5.07 4.26
C LEU A 264 10.20 -6.58 4.24
N VAL A 265 10.18 -7.19 3.04
CA VAL A 265 10.49 -8.62 2.86
C VAL A 265 11.95 -8.91 3.22
N GLN A 266 12.89 -8.11 2.72
CA GLN A 266 14.32 -8.24 3.03
C GLN A 266 14.58 -8.07 4.54
N ALA A 267 14.01 -7.04 5.17
CA ALA A 267 14.13 -6.80 6.61
C ALA A 267 13.62 -8.00 7.42
N THR A 268 12.47 -8.57 7.02
CA THR A 268 11.89 -9.73 7.70
C THR A 268 12.79 -10.96 7.57
N ARG A 269 13.29 -11.26 6.36
CA ARG A 269 14.22 -12.37 6.12
C ARG A 269 15.50 -12.23 6.93
N ALA A 270 16.13 -11.05 6.89
CA ALA A 270 17.37 -10.77 7.63
C ALA A 270 17.16 -10.84 9.15
N MET A 271 16.05 -10.32 9.66
CA MET A 271 15.71 -10.37 11.09
C MET A 271 15.51 -11.81 11.59
N VAL A 272 14.86 -12.67 10.79
CA VAL A 272 14.66 -14.09 11.12
C VAL A 272 16.00 -14.84 11.12
N SER A 273 16.84 -14.60 10.10
CA SER A 273 18.18 -15.19 10.01
C SER A 273 19.05 -14.81 11.20
N ALA A 274 19.16 -13.51 11.51
CA ALA A 274 19.95 -13.00 12.63
C ALA A 274 19.36 -13.37 14.00
N GLY A 275 18.03 -13.51 14.10
CA GLY A 275 17.31 -13.84 15.33
C GLY A 275 17.28 -15.33 15.68
N SER A 276 17.81 -16.21 14.83
CA SER A 276 17.88 -17.67 15.06
C SER A 276 18.91 -18.07 16.14
N GLN A 277 19.79 -17.16 16.55
CA GLN A 277 20.76 -17.38 17.61
C GLN A 277 20.11 -17.24 19.00
N THR A 278 19.46 -18.31 19.45
CA THR A 278 18.87 -18.40 20.78
C THR A 278 19.98 -18.42 21.85
N THR A 279 19.97 -17.47 22.77
CA THR A 279 20.80 -17.55 23.98
C THR A 279 20.18 -18.51 24.99
N ARG A 280 21.04 -19.19 25.76
CA ARG A 280 20.73 -20.21 26.79
C ARG A 280 19.75 -19.77 27.91
N THR A 281 19.32 -18.50 27.93
CA THR A 281 18.54 -17.89 29.03
C THR A 281 17.08 -17.58 28.70
N GLY A 282 16.59 -17.89 27.50
CA GLY A 282 15.17 -18.14 27.23
C GLY A 282 14.10 -17.05 27.50
N ARG A 283 14.43 -15.81 27.88
CA ARG A 283 13.41 -14.76 28.16
C ARG A 283 13.65 -13.41 27.46
N SER A 284 12.58 -12.89 26.87
CA SER A 284 12.27 -11.48 26.49
C SER A 284 13.17 -10.71 25.52
N ARG A 285 14.36 -11.21 25.14
CA ARG A 285 15.26 -10.49 24.22
C ARG A 285 14.72 -10.39 22.79
N THR A 286 13.84 -11.28 22.34
CA THR A 286 13.40 -11.34 20.94
C THR A 286 12.53 -10.16 20.52
N ARG A 287 11.61 -9.68 21.37
CA ARG A 287 10.73 -8.55 21.00
C ARG A 287 11.49 -7.23 20.94
N SER A 288 12.23 -6.88 22.00
CA SER A 288 13.02 -5.65 22.04
C SER A 288 14.15 -5.67 21.00
N TYR A 289 14.78 -6.83 20.77
CA TYR A 289 15.74 -7.03 19.68
C TYR A 289 15.10 -6.80 18.31
N ARG A 290 13.99 -7.48 18.00
CA ARG A 290 13.32 -7.37 16.68
C ARG A 290 12.83 -5.94 16.42
N GLN A 291 12.30 -5.28 17.44
CA GLN A 291 11.90 -3.89 17.35
C GLN A 291 13.10 -2.98 17.08
N SER A 292 14.18 -3.07 17.87
CA SER A 292 15.39 -2.28 17.64
C SER A 292 16.08 -2.62 16.30
N PHE A 293 16.00 -3.87 15.84
CA PHE A 293 16.47 -4.31 14.54
C PHE A 293 15.74 -3.59 13.41
N LEU A 294 14.40 -3.61 13.42
CA LEU A 294 13.61 -2.98 12.36
C LEU A 294 13.76 -1.45 12.35
N ILE A 295 13.83 -0.82 13.53
CA ILE A 295 14.10 0.62 13.64
C ILE A 295 15.48 0.94 13.03
N ALA A 296 16.53 0.22 13.43
CA ALA A 296 17.88 0.44 12.94
C ALA A 296 18.02 0.18 11.44
N TYR A 297 17.33 -0.86 10.96
CA TYR A 297 17.25 -1.16 9.53
C TYR A 297 16.63 0.01 8.78
N ALA A 298 15.44 0.47 9.20
CA ALA A 298 14.76 1.62 8.61
C ALA A 298 15.62 2.89 8.59
N THR A 299 16.23 3.25 9.73
CA THR A 299 17.12 4.41 9.84
C THR A 299 18.28 4.33 8.84
N ARG A 300 18.94 3.16 8.76
CA ARG A 300 20.08 2.99 7.87
C ARG A 300 19.67 2.99 6.38
N ILE A 301 18.55 2.39 6.03
CA ILE A 301 17.98 2.49 4.67
C ILE A 301 17.74 3.96 4.31
N GLY A 302 17.15 4.75 5.21
CA GLY A 302 16.93 6.18 5.00
C GLY A 302 18.22 6.94 4.70
N GLU A 303 19.25 6.78 5.53
CA GLU A 303 20.57 7.38 5.30
C GLU A 303 21.14 7.05 3.91
N ARG A 304 21.02 5.78 3.48
CA ARG A 304 21.51 5.30 2.19
C ARG A 304 20.73 5.91 1.03
N LEU A 305 19.40 5.94 1.13
CA LEU A 305 18.53 6.49 0.08
C LEU A 305 18.68 8.02 -0.05
N THR A 306 18.78 8.75 1.06
CA THR A 306 19.06 10.19 1.05
C THR A 306 20.39 10.49 0.37
N THR A 307 21.44 9.73 0.69
CA THR A 307 22.74 9.85 0.01
C THR A 307 22.60 9.62 -1.50
N ALA A 308 21.86 8.60 -1.91
CA ALA A 308 21.65 8.29 -3.33
C ALA A 308 20.85 9.39 -4.05
N ARG A 309 19.84 9.96 -3.39
CA ARG A 309 19.05 11.09 -3.90
C ARG A 309 19.93 12.31 -4.13
N ASP A 310 20.76 12.67 -3.16
CA ASP A 310 21.59 13.88 -3.22
C ASP A 310 22.65 13.74 -4.34
N VAL A 311 23.23 12.55 -4.52
CA VAL A 311 24.12 12.25 -5.66
C VAL A 311 23.37 12.34 -7.00
N GLY A 312 22.15 11.81 -7.07
CA GLY A 312 21.32 11.88 -8.27
C GLY A 312 20.94 13.31 -8.66
N ALA A 313 20.60 14.15 -7.68
CA ALA A 313 20.29 15.56 -7.89
C ALA A 313 21.50 16.34 -8.44
N ALA A 314 22.71 16.05 -7.94
CA ALA A 314 23.95 16.67 -8.45
C ALA A 314 24.30 16.26 -9.89
N ALA A 315 23.82 15.11 -10.37
CA ALA A 315 24.06 14.62 -11.73
C ALA A 315 23.11 15.21 -12.78
N VAL A 316 22.13 16.02 -12.38
CA VAL A 316 21.17 16.66 -13.30
C VAL A 316 21.87 17.78 -14.08
N ALA A 317 21.70 17.79 -15.40
CA ALA A 317 22.38 18.73 -16.30
C ALA A 317 21.99 20.22 -16.11
N ASP A 318 20.81 20.51 -15.56
CA ASP A 318 20.36 21.87 -15.24
C ASP A 318 19.59 21.93 -13.90
N PRO A 319 20.31 21.96 -12.75
CA PRO A 319 19.68 22.01 -11.43
C PRO A 319 18.87 23.30 -11.20
N ALA A 320 19.27 24.42 -11.82
CA ALA A 320 18.64 25.72 -11.62
C ALA A 320 17.19 25.75 -12.13
N ARG A 321 16.87 25.00 -13.19
CA ARG A 321 15.49 24.84 -13.68
C ARG A 321 14.68 23.79 -12.93
N LEU A 322 15.32 22.76 -12.39
CA LEU A 322 14.63 21.64 -11.74
C LEU A 322 14.26 21.93 -10.29
N LEU A 323 15.14 22.58 -9.52
CA LEU A 323 14.94 22.82 -8.09
C LEU A 323 13.64 23.57 -7.75
N PRO A 324 13.23 24.64 -8.48
CA PRO A 324 11.96 25.32 -8.21
C PRO A 324 10.74 24.42 -8.42
N VAL A 325 10.78 23.53 -9.42
CA VAL A 325 9.68 22.58 -9.70
C VAL A 325 9.58 21.54 -8.60
N LEU A 326 10.71 21.05 -8.10
CA LEU A 326 10.75 20.14 -6.97
C LEU A 326 10.18 20.79 -5.71
N ALA A 327 10.61 22.01 -5.39
CA ALA A 327 10.11 22.77 -4.24
C ALA A 327 8.59 23.02 -4.34
N ALA A 328 8.09 23.38 -5.53
CA ALA A 328 6.66 23.59 -5.73
C ALA A 328 5.85 22.29 -5.57
N ARG A 329 6.39 21.15 -6.02
CA ARG A 329 5.76 19.83 -5.78
C ARG A 329 5.73 19.45 -4.30
N GLU A 330 6.85 19.64 -3.59
CA GLU A 330 6.93 19.39 -2.15
C GLU A 330 5.91 20.25 -1.39
N GLN A 331 5.76 21.53 -1.77
CA GLN A 331 4.76 22.41 -1.17
C GLN A 331 3.33 21.89 -1.35
N VAL A 332 2.95 21.41 -2.55
CA VAL A 332 1.60 20.85 -2.76
C VAL A 332 1.39 19.56 -1.95
N VAL A 333 2.42 18.73 -1.79
CA VAL A 333 2.34 17.55 -0.94
C VAL A 333 2.14 17.94 0.53
N ASP A 334 2.83 18.98 0.99
CA ASP A 334 2.71 19.49 2.36
C ASP A 334 1.32 20.11 2.60
N GLU A 335 0.79 20.90 1.66
CA GLU A 335 -0.58 21.44 1.73
C GLU A 335 -1.63 20.32 1.75
N LEU A 336 -1.44 19.26 0.97
CA LEU A 336 -2.30 18.07 1.00
C LEU A 336 -2.20 17.34 2.34
N PHE A 337 -0.98 17.20 2.89
CA PHE A 337 -0.76 16.58 4.19
C PHE A 337 -1.49 17.33 5.32
N GLU A 338 -1.34 18.65 5.39
CA GLU A 338 -1.98 19.48 6.43
C GLU A 338 -3.51 19.48 6.30
N SER A 339 -4.03 19.47 5.06
CA SER A 339 -5.49 19.41 4.84
C SER A 339 -6.10 18.05 5.19
N MET A 340 -5.43 16.94 4.85
CA MET A 340 -5.94 15.59 5.12
C MET A 340 -5.72 15.14 6.57
N PHE A 341 -4.64 15.60 7.21
CA PHE A 341 -4.22 15.13 8.53
C PHE A 341 -3.87 16.29 9.49
N PRO A 342 -4.80 17.23 9.75
CA PRO A 342 -4.54 18.42 10.58
C PRO A 342 -4.27 18.09 12.06
N GLN A 343 -4.61 16.89 12.51
CA GLN A 343 -4.39 16.41 13.88
C GLN A 343 -3.21 15.43 13.97
N SER A 344 -2.35 15.38 12.94
CA SER A 344 -1.18 14.51 12.97
C SER A 344 -0.17 14.97 14.03
N VAL A 345 0.52 14.01 14.63
CA VAL A 345 1.56 14.28 15.63
C VAL A 345 2.85 13.59 15.22
N SER A 346 3.97 14.28 15.43
CA SER A 346 5.28 13.67 15.25
C SER A 346 5.54 12.63 16.33
N ARG A 347 6.11 11.49 15.93
CA ARG A 347 6.55 10.44 16.85
C ARG A 347 8.03 10.19 16.72
N SER A 348 8.69 10.05 17.86
CA SER A 348 10.06 9.55 17.96
C SER A 348 10.07 8.12 18.49
N TYR A 349 11.11 7.37 18.16
CA TYR A 349 11.26 5.99 18.56
C TYR A 349 12.55 5.82 19.37
N SER A 350 12.45 5.18 20.53
CA SER A 350 13.60 4.84 21.34
C SER A 350 14.12 3.43 21.03
N VAL A 351 15.44 3.28 21.11
CA VAL A 351 16.13 2.02 20.85
C VAL A 351 16.50 1.41 22.19
N GLY A 352 15.85 0.31 22.56
CA GLY A 352 16.07 -0.37 23.84
C GLY A 352 17.07 -1.53 23.78
N ASN A 353 17.61 -1.89 22.61
CA ASN A 353 18.48 -3.06 22.45
C ASN A 353 19.62 -2.80 21.46
N ALA A 354 20.84 -2.67 21.99
CA ALA A 354 22.05 -2.40 21.19
C ALA A 354 22.38 -3.53 20.20
N ALA A 355 22.21 -4.80 20.59
CA ALA A 355 22.49 -5.92 19.69
C ALA A 355 21.52 -5.94 18.51
N GLY A 356 20.23 -5.66 18.76
CA GLY A 356 19.22 -5.49 17.71
C GLY A 356 19.57 -4.34 16.78
N TRP A 357 19.99 -3.21 17.35
CA TRP A 357 20.40 -2.03 16.58
C TRP A 357 21.57 -2.34 15.64
N HIS A 358 22.66 -2.92 16.14
CA HIS A 358 23.83 -3.25 15.31
C HIS A 358 23.49 -4.26 14.21
N ALA A 359 22.74 -5.32 14.54
CA ALA A 359 22.31 -6.30 13.56
C ALA A 359 21.40 -5.70 12.49
N GLY A 360 20.48 -4.79 12.87
CA GLY A 360 19.60 -4.09 11.94
C GLY A 360 20.36 -3.18 10.99
N ARG A 361 21.36 -2.42 11.47
CA ARG A 361 22.22 -1.61 10.60
C ARG A 361 23.04 -2.47 9.64
N ALA A 362 23.67 -3.54 10.13
CA ALA A 362 24.44 -4.45 9.29
C ALA A 362 23.58 -5.11 8.20
N ALA A 363 22.37 -5.55 8.56
CA ALA A 363 21.40 -6.07 7.60
C ALA A 363 20.98 -5.00 6.58
N ALA A 364 20.80 -3.75 7.01
CA ALA A 364 20.48 -2.66 6.11
C ALA A 364 21.66 -2.21 5.25
N ASP A 365 22.92 -2.48 5.62
CA ASP A 365 24.07 -2.27 4.73
C ASP A 365 24.11 -3.33 3.62
N LEU A 366 23.76 -4.57 3.95
CA LEU A 366 23.63 -5.68 2.99
C LEU A 366 22.32 -5.65 2.19
N ALA A 367 21.36 -4.80 2.58
CA ALA A 367 20.11 -4.66 1.87
C ALA A 367 20.37 -4.20 0.45
N VAL A 368 19.63 -4.77 -0.48
CA VAL A 368 19.91 -4.59 -1.90
C VAL A 368 19.29 -3.27 -2.37
N LEU A 369 20.07 -2.20 -2.29
CA LEU A 369 19.68 -0.80 -2.57
C LEU A 369 20.59 -0.06 -3.57
N ASP A 370 21.86 -0.47 -3.70
CA ASP A 370 22.96 0.52 -3.74
C ASP A 370 23.40 1.00 -5.12
N THR A 371 23.50 2.32 -5.31
CA THR A 371 23.79 3.07 -6.54
C THR A 371 25.29 3.36 -6.84
N ARG A 372 26.27 2.73 -6.17
CA ARG A 372 27.67 3.23 -6.16
C ARG A 372 28.66 2.88 -7.28
N ARG A 373 28.32 2.19 -8.38
CA ARG A 373 29.33 1.80 -9.41
C ARG A 373 29.33 2.58 -10.73
N ALA A 374 28.41 3.52 -10.99
CA ALA A 374 28.28 4.12 -12.33
C ALA A 374 29.21 5.32 -12.66
N VAL A 375 30.01 5.84 -11.72
CA VAL A 375 30.87 7.02 -11.98
C VAL A 375 32.35 6.65 -12.22
N ARG A 376 32.74 5.37 -12.13
CA ARG A 376 34.12 4.93 -12.39
C ARG A 376 34.38 4.31 -13.76
N SER A 377 33.35 4.09 -14.59
CA SER A 377 33.52 3.46 -15.91
C SER A 377 33.33 4.42 -17.10
N ALA A 378 33.35 5.74 -16.87
CA ALA A 378 33.31 6.76 -17.93
C ALA A 378 34.62 7.58 -18.02
N GLY A 379 35.73 6.96 -17.62
CA GLY A 379 37.06 7.58 -17.63
C GLY A 379 38.16 6.53 -17.76
N SER A 380 38.24 5.90 -18.94
CA SER A 380 39.42 5.23 -19.48
C SER A 380 39.20 4.91 -20.94
#